data_AF-A0A534JJN6-F1
#
_entry.id   AF-A0A534JJN6-F1
#
_cell.length_a   1.000
_cell.length_b   1.000
_cell.length_c   1.000
_cell.angle_alpha   90.00
_cell.angle_beta   90.00
_cell.angle_gamma   90.00
#
_symmetry.space_group_name_H-M   'P 1'
#
loop_
_entity.id
_entity.type
_entity.pdbx_description
1 polymer ?
#
loop_
_entity_poly.entity_id
_entity_poly.type
_entity_poly.pdbx_seq_one_letter_code
_entity_poly.pdbx_strand_id
1 'polypeptide(L)'
;VGRVVGPPKTLPPVLSRISVEFHLLDRVVGTAEDLKVEEIKTSEPLMISVGTATTVGIVTSAREGHADMNLKIPVASEAGQRIAVSRRIGGKWRLIGYGVIR
;
A
#
# COMPACT_ATOMS: atom_id res chain seq x y z
N VAL A 1 -6.39 -16.32 -1.44
CA VAL A 1 -5.40 -16.02 -0.38
C VAL A 1 -5.53 -14.55 0.02
N GLY A 2 -5.20 -14.19 1.27
CA GLY A 2 -5.42 -12.82 1.80
C GLY A 2 -6.73 -12.60 2.57
N ARG A 3 -7.45 -13.66 2.93
CA ARG A 3 -8.67 -13.56 3.77
C ARG A 3 -8.29 -13.74 5.24
N VAL A 4 -8.99 -13.04 6.12
CA VAL A 4 -8.84 -13.16 7.57
C VAL A 4 -9.98 -14.02 8.12
N VAL A 5 -9.66 -14.91 9.06
CA VAL A 5 -10.62 -15.82 9.71
C VAL A 5 -10.52 -15.64 11.22
N GLY A 6 -11.66 -15.64 11.90
CA GLY A 6 -11.75 -15.44 13.34
C GLY A 6 -13.16 -15.68 13.87
N PRO A 7 -13.33 -15.71 15.21
CA PRO A 7 -14.65 -15.82 15.83
C PRO A 7 -15.65 -14.74 15.37
N PRO A 8 -16.97 -14.99 15.51
CA PRO A 8 -17.98 -14.00 15.19
C PRO A 8 -17.72 -12.68 15.94
N LYS A 9 -17.81 -11.56 15.22
CA LYS A 9 -17.66 -10.18 15.74
C LYS A 9 -16.24 -9.81 16.22
N THR A 10 -15.22 -10.62 15.94
CA THR A 10 -13.82 -10.29 16.29
C THR A 10 -12.95 -9.99 15.06
N LEU A 11 -13.56 -9.92 13.88
CA LEU A 11 -12.85 -9.66 12.64
C LEU A 11 -12.68 -8.15 12.40
N PRO A 12 -11.55 -7.73 11.82
CA PRO A 12 -11.33 -6.33 11.47
C PRO A 12 -12.29 -5.89 10.36
N PRO A 13 -12.54 -4.58 10.22
CA PRO A 13 -13.42 -4.06 9.18
C PRO A 13 -12.86 -4.34 7.78
N VAL A 14 -13.77 -4.43 6.79
CA VAL A 14 -13.42 -4.54 5.38
C VAL A 14 -13.33 -3.14 4.78
N LEU A 15 -12.15 -2.78 4.30
CA LEU A 15 -11.83 -1.46 3.78
C LEU A 15 -11.71 -1.53 2.25
N SER A 16 -12.51 -0.72 1.55
CA SER A 16 -12.39 -0.48 0.10
C SER A 16 -11.63 0.82 -0.22
N ARG A 17 -11.51 1.69 0.78
CA ARG A 17 -10.78 2.96 0.73
C ARG A 17 -9.95 3.06 2.00
N ILE A 18 -8.70 3.50 1.86
CA ILE A 18 -7.78 3.64 2.98
C ILE A 18 -7.06 4.99 2.89
N SER A 19 -6.76 5.57 4.05
CA SER A 19 -5.79 6.65 4.18
C SER A 19 -4.53 6.06 4.79
N VAL A 20 -3.37 6.42 4.25
CA VAL A 20 -2.10 5.82 4.62
C VAL A 20 -1.06 6.89 4.83
N GLU A 21 -0.34 6.80 5.94
CA GLU A 21 0.92 7.52 6.16
C GLU A 21 2.08 6.72 5.55
N PHE A 22 2.85 7.34 4.67
CA PHE A 22 3.92 6.68 3.91
C PHE A 22 5.31 7.00 4.46
N HIS A 23 6.13 5.96 4.47
CA HIS A 23 7.57 6.04 4.73
C HIS A 23 8.29 5.41 3.54
N LEU A 24 8.78 6.26 2.65
CA LEU A 24 9.52 5.86 1.44
C LEU A 24 10.97 5.51 1.80
N LEU A 25 11.53 4.54 1.09
CA LEU A 25 12.95 4.21 1.16
C LEU A 25 13.76 5.22 0.35
N ASP A 26 15.04 5.40 0.69
CA ASP A 26 15.94 6.28 -0.08
C ASP A 26 16.17 5.77 -1.51
N ARG A 27 16.11 4.45 -1.71
CA ARG A 27 16.36 3.78 -2.99
C ARG A 27 15.39 2.64 -3.24
N VAL A 28 15.12 2.40 -4.52
CA VAL A 28 14.28 1.28 -4.98
C VAL A 28 15.01 -0.04 -4.73
N VAL A 29 14.32 -0.99 -4.09
CA VAL A 29 14.91 -2.32 -3.83
C VAL A 29 14.84 -3.20 -5.09
N GLY A 30 15.96 -3.84 -5.43
CA GLY A 30 16.04 -4.87 -6.48
C GLY A 30 16.36 -4.35 -7.89
N THR A 31 16.77 -3.10 -8.03
CA THR A 31 17.38 -2.55 -9.27
C THR A 31 18.91 -2.63 -9.18
N ALA A 32 19.58 -2.82 -10.32
CA ALA A 32 21.05 -2.72 -10.39
C ALA A 32 21.52 -1.26 -10.30
N GLU A 33 20.65 -0.33 -10.70
CA GLU A 33 20.87 1.11 -10.61
C GLU A 33 20.26 1.64 -9.30
N ASP A 34 20.96 2.54 -8.62
CA ASP A 34 20.48 3.27 -7.43
C ASP A 34 19.42 4.32 -7.86
N LEU A 35 18.23 3.83 -8.20
CA LEU A 35 17.09 4.68 -8.53
C LEU A 35 16.52 5.26 -7.24
N LYS A 36 16.53 6.59 -7.14
CA LYS A 36 15.89 7.33 -6.06
C LYS A 36 14.37 7.11 -6.11
N VAL A 37 13.75 6.90 -4.96
CA VAL A 37 12.30 6.78 -4.87
C VAL A 37 11.68 8.18 -5.02
N GLU A 38 10.87 8.37 -6.07
CA GLU A 38 10.05 9.57 -6.22
C GLU A 38 8.87 9.58 -5.25
N GLU A 39 8.33 10.77 -4.96
CA GLU A 39 7.10 10.91 -4.19
C GLU A 39 5.90 10.21 -4.87
N ILE A 40 4.87 9.91 -4.09
CA ILE A 40 3.63 9.31 -4.57
C ILE A 40 2.80 10.37 -5.30
N LYS A 41 2.27 10.01 -6.47
CA LYS A 41 1.46 10.92 -7.30
C LYS A 41 -0.01 10.52 -7.29
N THR A 42 -0.88 11.52 -7.38
CA THR A 42 -2.31 11.30 -7.58
C THR A 42 -2.57 10.51 -8.87
N SER A 43 -3.58 9.63 -8.84
CA SER A 43 -3.96 8.72 -9.94
C SER A 43 -2.93 7.64 -10.28
N GLU A 44 -1.86 7.49 -9.48
CA GLU A 44 -0.89 6.42 -9.67
C GLU A 44 -1.41 5.08 -9.11
N PRO A 45 -1.23 3.96 -9.84
CA PRO A 45 -1.49 2.62 -9.31
C PRO A 45 -0.31 2.12 -8.46
N LEU A 46 -0.58 1.81 -7.19
CA LEU A 46 0.38 1.18 -6.28
C LEU A 46 -0.08 -0.22 -5.92
N MET A 47 0.87 -1.16 -5.81
CA MET A 47 0.61 -2.48 -5.24
C MET A 47 0.81 -2.41 -3.73
N ILE A 48 -0.24 -2.78 -3.01
CA ILE A 48 -0.29 -2.76 -1.56
C ILE A 48 -0.37 -4.19 -1.04
N SER A 49 0.51 -4.52 -0.10
CA SER A 49 0.42 -5.77 0.65
C SER A 49 0.09 -5.49 2.11
N VAL A 50 -1.10 -5.92 2.52
CA VAL A 50 -1.64 -5.81 3.89
C VAL A 50 -1.68 -7.20 4.51
N GLY A 51 -0.73 -7.49 5.40
CA GLY A 51 -0.54 -8.86 5.90
C GLY A 51 -0.28 -9.83 4.75
N THR A 52 -1.21 -10.75 4.48
CA THR A 52 -1.14 -11.71 3.37
C THR A 52 -1.99 -11.31 2.16
N ALA A 53 -2.76 -10.22 2.25
CA ALA A 53 -3.58 -9.72 1.15
C ALA A 53 -2.75 -8.79 0.26
N THR A 54 -2.76 -9.03 -1.05
CA THR A 54 -2.14 -8.14 -2.03
C THR A 54 -3.20 -7.61 -2.97
N THR A 55 -3.26 -6.29 -3.12
CA THR A 55 -4.24 -5.59 -3.94
C THR A 55 -3.59 -4.39 -4.65
N VAL A 56 -4.27 -3.85 -5.65
CA VAL A 56 -3.87 -2.59 -6.29
C VAL A 56 -4.69 -1.47 -5.67
N GLY A 57 -4.02 -0.45 -5.16
CA GLY A 57 -4.60 0.82 -4.75
C GLY A 57 -4.40 1.88 -5.83
N ILE A 58 -5.46 2.59 -6.21
CA ILE A 58 -5.36 3.78 -7.05
C ILE A 58 -5.36 4.99 -6.12
N VAL A 59 -4.27 5.76 -6.14
CA VAL A 59 -4.13 6.96 -5.32
C VAL A 59 -5.15 8.01 -5.77
N THR A 60 -6.00 8.46 -4.86
CA THR A 60 -7.01 9.49 -5.12
C THR A 60 -6.53 10.87 -4.69
N SER A 61 -5.66 10.95 -3.68
CA SER A 61 -5.01 12.19 -3.25
C SER A 61 -3.63 11.85 -2.68
N ALA A 62 -2.60 12.55 -3.13
CA ALA A 62 -1.26 12.48 -2.55
C ALA A 62 -0.93 13.82 -1.89
N ARG A 63 -0.40 13.75 -0.66
CA ARG A 63 0.10 14.86 0.15
C ARG A 63 1.45 14.45 0.74
N GLU A 64 2.18 15.41 1.29
CA GLU A 64 3.46 15.14 1.92
C GLU A 64 3.30 14.10 3.06
N GLY A 65 3.89 12.92 2.88
CA GLY A 65 3.82 11.82 3.85
C GLY A 65 2.46 11.09 3.95
N HIS A 66 1.43 11.49 3.21
CA HIS A 66 0.08 10.89 3.29
C HIS A 66 -0.54 10.68 1.91
N ALA A 67 -1.24 9.57 1.72
CA ALA A 67 -2.07 9.40 0.53
C ALA A 67 -3.36 8.64 0.83
N ASP A 68 -4.43 9.08 0.17
CA ASP A 68 -5.71 8.39 0.13
C ASP A 68 -5.76 7.52 -1.12
N MET A 69 -6.33 6.32 -1.01
CA MET A 69 -6.44 5.42 -2.16
C MET A 69 -7.68 4.53 -2.13
N ASN A 70 -8.17 4.24 -3.34
CA ASN A 70 -9.23 3.28 -3.57
C ASN A 70 -8.62 1.92 -3.92
N LEU A 71 -9.01 0.88 -3.18
CA LEU A 71 -8.52 -0.48 -3.40
C LEU A 71 -9.38 -1.19 -4.45
N LYS A 72 -8.72 -1.83 -5.41
CA LYS A 72 -9.40 -2.64 -6.45
C LYS A 72 -10.08 -3.87 -5.85
N ILE A 73 -9.44 -4.49 -4.87
CA ILE A 73 -9.99 -5.58 -4.06
C ILE A 73 -9.96 -5.11 -2.60
N PRO A 74 -11.11 -5.10 -1.89
CA PRO A 74 -11.16 -4.73 -0.48
C PRO A 74 -10.31 -5.64 0.40
N VAL A 75 -9.79 -5.09 1.50
CA VAL A 75 -8.94 -5.82 2.45
C VAL A 75 -9.53 -5.74 3.86
N ALA A 76 -9.35 -6.79 4.66
CA ALA A 76 -9.71 -6.78 6.06
C ALA A 76 -8.50 -6.30 6.88
N SER A 77 -8.63 -5.14 7.53
CA SER A 77 -7.48 -4.46 8.16
C SER A 77 -7.94 -3.48 9.24
N GLU A 78 -7.06 -3.17 10.18
CA GLU A 78 -7.28 -2.21 11.26
C GLU A 78 -6.40 -0.96 11.10
N ALA A 79 -6.81 0.14 11.71
CA ALA A 79 -5.97 1.31 11.83
C ALA A 79 -4.67 0.96 12.59
N GLY A 80 -3.56 1.55 12.18
CA GLY A 80 -2.22 1.24 12.67
C GLY A 80 -1.54 0.05 12.00
N GLN A 81 -2.24 -0.72 11.15
CA GLN A 81 -1.63 -1.85 10.45
C GLN A 81 -0.60 -1.35 9.41
N ARG A 82 0.61 -1.94 9.47
CA ARG A 82 1.65 -1.68 8.47
C ARG A 82 1.36 -2.39 7.16
N ILE A 83 1.65 -1.69 6.07
CA ILE A 83 1.49 -2.20 4.71
C ILE A 83 2.79 -2.04 3.92
N ALA A 84 3.11 -2.99 3.06
CA ALA A 84 4.20 -2.83 2.11
C ALA A 84 3.69 -2.14 0.85
N VAL A 85 4.49 -1.21 0.32
CA VAL A 85 4.09 -0.36 -0.82
C VAL A 85 5.07 -0.60 -1.96
N SER A 86 4.52 -1.05 -3.09
CA SER A 86 5.30 -1.33 -4.30
C SER A 86 4.81 -0.50 -5.48
N ARG A 87 5.75 -0.01 -6.27
CA ARG A 87 5.53 0.77 -7.49
C ARG A 87 5.93 -0.01 -8.72
N ARG A 88 5.25 0.23 -9.84
CA ARG A 88 5.61 -0.40 -11.11
C ARG A 88 6.73 0.38 -11.79
N ILE A 89 7.92 -0.21 -11.90
CA ILE A 89 9.12 0.41 -12.49
C ILE A 89 9.74 -0.59 -13.48
N GLY A 90 9.89 -0.18 -14.74
CA GLY A 90 10.42 -1.05 -15.79
C GLY A 90 9.59 -2.33 -15.99
N GLY A 91 8.26 -2.23 -15.83
CA GLY A 91 7.32 -3.34 -16.01
C GLY A 91 7.17 -4.28 -14.81
N LYS A 92 8.01 -4.18 -13.77
CA LYS A 92 7.96 -5.01 -12.56
C LYS A 92 7.51 -4.21 -11.34
N TRP A 93 6.91 -4.88 -10.36
CA TRP A 93 6.63 -4.28 -9.05
C TRP A 93 7.89 -4.27 -8.21
N ARG A 94 8.22 -3.11 -7.63
CA ARG A 94 9.39 -2.91 -6.79
C ARG A 94 8.98 -2.25 -5.49
N LEU A 95 9.53 -2.75 -4.40
CA LEU A 95 9.29 -2.18 -3.07
C LEU A 95 9.90 -0.77 -3.02
N ILE A 96 9.08 0.21 -2.65
CA ILE A 96 9.49 1.61 -2.52
C ILE A 96 9.37 2.12 -1.09
N GLY A 97 8.74 1.36 -0.19
CA GLY A 97 8.51 1.80 1.18
C GLY A 97 7.47 0.96 1.89
N TYR A 98 7.09 1.47 3.06
CA TYR A 98 5.95 0.97 3.81
C TYR A 98 4.99 2.11 4.12
N GLY A 99 3.78 1.76 4.55
CA GLY A 99 2.85 2.72 5.09
C GLY A 99 2.14 2.20 6.32
N VAL A 100 1.42 3.09 7.00
CA VAL A 100 0.58 2.78 8.16
C VAL A 100 -0.83 3.25 7.85
N ILE A 101 -1.81 2.33 7.92
CA ILE A 101 -3.22 2.68 7.71
C ILE A 101 -3.67 3.58 8.87
N ARG A 102 -4.35 4.68 8.54
CA ARG A 102 -4.98 5.59 9.49
C ARG A 102 -6.49 5.49 9.44
#